data_AF-B2A5E6-F1
#
_entry.id   AF-B2A5E6-F1
#
_cell.length_a   1.000
_cell.length_b   1.000
_cell.length_c   1.000
_cell.angle_alpha   90.00
_cell.angle_beta   90.00
_cell.angle_gamma   90.00
#
_symmetry.space_group_name_H-M   'P 1'
#
loop_
_entity.id
_entity.type
_entity.pdbx_description
1 polymer ?
#
loop_
_entity_poly.entity_id
_entity_poly.type
_entity_poly.pdbx_seq_one_letter_code
_entity_poly.pdbx_strand_id
1 'polypeptide(L)'
;MKRIHNGMVYDTDKAERIASYKYGDLNDAKYVIEELYKTKNDRYFLYAQGGALSEYGEKVGTNSYSGNSVILPLSVDEVFDWAEDRNINSQKLVEELSDYLDEA
;
A
#
# COMPACT_ATOMS: atom_id res chain seq x y z
N MET A 1 -5.52 4.11 11.57
CA MET A 1 -5.35 2.74 12.13
C MET A 1 -3.92 2.57 12.62
N LYS A 2 -3.71 1.82 13.70
CA LYS A 2 -2.37 1.52 14.23
C LYS A 2 -2.09 0.03 14.08
N ARG A 3 -0.99 -0.31 13.41
CA ARG A 3 -0.56 -1.70 13.28
C ARG A 3 0.94 -1.80 13.56
N ILE A 4 1.29 -2.88 14.23
CA ILE A 4 2.68 -3.19 14.56
C ILE A 4 3.16 -4.18 13.49
N HIS A 5 4.15 -3.79 12.71
CA HIS A 5 4.81 -4.67 11.75
C HIS A 5 6.32 -4.56 11.96
N ASN A 6 7.01 -5.71 12.02
CA ASN A 6 8.46 -5.79 12.23
C ASN A 6 9.00 -4.97 13.43
N GLY A 7 8.26 -4.92 14.54
CA GLY A 7 8.64 -4.15 15.74
C GLY A 7 8.44 -2.64 15.63
N MET A 8 7.86 -2.15 14.54
CA MET A 8 7.60 -0.73 14.28
C MET A 8 6.09 -0.48 14.24
N VAL A 9 5.66 0.64 14.82
CA VAL A 9 4.25 1.05 14.81
C VAL A 9 3.99 1.89 13.56
N TYR A 10 3.27 1.32 12.62
CA TYR A 10 2.75 2.02 11.45
C TYR A 10 1.37 2.57 11.78
N ASP A 11 1.26 3.89 11.78
CA ASP A 11 0.05 4.62 12.14
C ASP A 11 -0.44 5.36 10.91
N THR A 12 -1.47 4.83 10.24
CA THR A 12 -2.05 5.45 9.03
C THR A 12 -2.73 6.79 9.32
N ASP A 13 -2.97 7.12 10.59
CA ASP A 13 -3.51 8.41 11.01
C ASP A 13 -2.43 9.50 11.13
N LYS A 14 -1.22 9.10 11.51
CA LYS A 14 -0.07 10.01 11.62
C LYS A 14 0.76 10.10 10.34
N ALA A 15 0.61 9.12 9.48
CA ALA A 15 1.29 9.06 8.20
C ALA A 15 0.52 9.85 7.15
N GLU A 16 1.26 10.46 6.23
CA GLU A 16 0.67 11.18 5.12
C GLU A 16 0.40 10.22 3.96
N ARG A 17 -0.83 10.20 3.46
CA ARG A 17 -1.16 9.41 2.27
C ARG A 17 -0.61 10.12 1.03
N ILE A 18 0.24 9.44 0.29
CA ILE A 18 0.89 9.95 -0.92
C ILE A 18 0.10 9.53 -2.16
N ALA A 19 -0.28 8.25 -2.23
CA ALA A 19 -1.02 7.69 -3.35
C ALA A 19 -1.98 6.58 -2.90
N SER A 20 -2.94 6.27 -3.75
CA SER A 20 -3.88 5.16 -3.55
C SER A 20 -4.21 4.49 -4.87
N TYR A 21 -4.07 3.18 -4.91
CA TYR A 21 -4.52 2.30 -5.97
C TYR A 21 -5.77 1.54 -5.50
N LYS A 22 -6.73 1.38 -6.39
CA LYS A 22 -7.89 0.53 -6.16
C LYS A 22 -8.21 -0.22 -7.43
N TYR A 23 -8.34 -1.53 -7.29
CA TYR A 23 -8.73 -2.44 -8.35
C TYR A 23 -10.01 -3.20 -7.95
N GLY A 24 -10.98 -3.20 -8.85
CA GLY A 24 -12.27 -3.84 -8.64
C GLY A 24 -13.22 -3.09 -7.71
N ASP A 25 -14.41 -3.66 -7.56
CA ASP A 25 -15.48 -3.14 -6.70
C ASP A 25 -15.49 -3.83 -5.34
N LEU A 26 -15.97 -3.15 -4.30
CA LEU A 26 -16.08 -3.71 -2.94
C LEU A 26 -17.03 -4.93 -2.86
N ASN A 27 -17.88 -5.12 -3.87
CA ASN A 27 -18.73 -6.30 -4.01
C ASN A 27 -17.99 -7.49 -4.64
N ASP A 28 -16.82 -7.27 -5.23
CA ASP A 28 -16.02 -8.32 -5.85
C ASP A 28 -15.09 -8.94 -4.81
N ALA A 29 -15.13 -10.26 -4.65
CA ALA A 29 -14.27 -10.94 -3.69
C ALA A 29 -12.76 -10.82 -4.02
N LYS A 30 -12.40 -10.32 -5.21
CA LYS A 30 -11.03 -10.06 -5.66
C LYS A 30 -10.65 -8.57 -5.61
N TYR A 31 -11.43 -7.72 -4.94
CA TYR A 31 -11.05 -6.32 -4.79
C TYR A 31 -9.65 -6.19 -4.17
N VAL A 32 -8.90 -5.19 -4.62
CA VAL A 32 -7.58 -4.83 -4.09
C VAL A 32 -7.56 -3.32 -3.89
N ILE A 33 -7.06 -2.90 -2.73
CA ILE A 33 -6.89 -1.50 -2.36
C ILE A 33 -5.48 -1.40 -1.80
N GLU A 34 -4.63 -0.61 -2.44
CA GLU A 34 -3.25 -0.40 -2.00
C GLU A 34 -3.03 1.10 -1.79
N GLU A 35 -2.73 1.51 -0.57
CA GLU A 35 -2.52 2.90 -0.22
C GLU A 35 -1.09 3.10 0.27
N LEU A 36 -0.38 4.02 -0.38
CA LEU A 36 0.98 4.37 -0.02
C LEU A 36 0.98 5.51 1.00
N TYR A 37 1.69 5.29 2.10
CA TYR A 37 1.83 6.24 3.19
C TYR A 37 3.29 6.57 3.48
N LYS A 38 3.54 7.84 3.81
CA LYS A 38 4.84 8.36 4.29
C LYS A 38 4.75 8.69 5.78
N THR A 39 5.64 8.11 6.57
CA THR A 39 5.78 8.46 7.99
C THR A 39 6.57 9.75 8.16
N LYS A 40 6.43 10.40 9.33
CA LYS A 40 7.22 11.59 9.69
C LYS A 40 8.74 11.38 9.75
N ASN A 41 9.18 10.12 9.75
CA ASN A 41 10.60 9.73 9.76
C ASN A 41 11.13 9.41 8.36
N ASP A 42 10.46 9.90 7.31
CA ASP A 42 10.81 9.65 5.90
C ASP A 42 10.86 8.16 5.52
N ARG A 43 10.05 7.34 6.19
CA ARG A 43 9.86 5.92 5.84
C ARG A 43 8.53 5.73 5.14
N TYR A 44 8.53 4.93 4.09
CA TYR A 44 7.35 4.59 3.32
C TYR A 44 6.80 3.23 3.74
N PHE A 45 5.49 3.09 3.65
CA PHE A 45 4.84 1.81 3.81
C PHE A 45 3.56 1.76 2.98
N LEU A 46 3.33 0.60 2.38
CA LEU A 46 2.13 0.29 1.62
C LEU A 46 1.14 -0.42 2.53
N TYR A 47 -0.05 0.14 2.63
CA TYR A 47 -1.19 -0.53 3.20
C TYR A 47 -1.96 -1.21 2.07
N ALA A 48 -1.79 -2.52 1.96
CA ALA A 48 -2.52 -3.31 0.97
C ALA A 48 -3.67 -4.05 1.66
N GLN A 49 -4.86 -3.95 1.10
CA GLN A 49 -6.06 -4.62 1.54
C GLN A 49 -6.67 -5.32 0.34
N GLY A 50 -7.13 -6.54 0.53
CA GLY A 50 -7.85 -7.22 -0.52
C GLY A 50 -8.91 -8.16 0.00
N GLY A 51 -9.84 -8.48 -0.90
CA GLY A 51 -10.92 -9.42 -0.64
C GLY A 51 -10.42 -10.86 -0.48
N ALA A 52 -11.34 -11.74 -0.09
CA ALA A 52 -11.08 -13.16 0.18
C ALA A 52 -10.43 -13.93 -1.00
N LEU A 53 -10.68 -13.51 -2.23
CA LEU A 53 -10.15 -14.10 -3.46
C LEU A 53 -9.06 -13.23 -4.12
N SER A 54 -8.56 -12.20 -3.43
CA SER A 54 -7.45 -11.37 -3.90
C SER A 54 -6.09 -11.95 -3.50
N GLU A 55 -5.01 -11.36 -4.01
CA GLU A 55 -3.63 -11.69 -3.61
C GLU A 55 -3.36 -11.47 -2.12
N TYR A 56 -4.14 -10.58 -1.49
CA TYR A 56 -4.08 -10.33 -0.05
C TYR A 56 -5.14 -11.12 0.73
N GLY A 57 -5.84 -12.08 0.11
CA GLY A 57 -6.81 -12.92 0.80
C GLY A 57 -6.15 -13.83 1.83
N GLU A 58 -6.73 -13.93 3.03
CA GLU A 58 -6.24 -14.84 4.07
C GLU A 58 -7.18 -16.04 4.23
N LYS A 59 -6.59 -17.24 4.26
CA LYS A 59 -7.33 -18.47 4.51
C LYS A 59 -7.61 -18.59 6.01
N VAL A 60 -8.86 -18.38 6.40
CA VAL A 60 -9.32 -18.42 7.79
C VAL A 60 -9.93 -19.76 8.21
N GLY A 61 -10.11 -20.70 7.28
CA GLY A 61 -10.64 -22.04 7.61
C GLY A 61 -10.67 -23.03 6.45
N THR A 62 -11.37 -24.15 6.67
CA THR A 62 -11.59 -25.16 5.63
C THR A 62 -12.50 -24.56 4.55
N ASN A 63 -11.95 -24.30 3.37
CA ASN A 63 -12.63 -23.68 2.24
C ASN A 63 -13.22 -22.26 2.51
N SER A 64 -12.70 -21.57 3.53
CA SER A 64 -13.13 -20.23 3.92
C SER A 64 -11.96 -19.27 3.83
N TYR A 65 -12.15 -18.20 3.06
CA TYR A 65 -11.19 -17.13 2.88
C TYR A 65 -11.84 -15.83 3.32
N SER A 66 -11.08 -14.98 4.00
CA SER A 66 -11.51 -13.64 4.37
C SER A 66 -10.60 -12.63 3.69
N GLY A 67 -11.13 -11.43 3.46
CA GLY A 67 -10.27 -10.31 3.10
C GLY A 67 -9.27 -10.05 4.22
N ASN A 68 -8.03 -9.77 3.85
CA ASN A 68 -7.00 -9.34 4.77
C ASN A 68 -6.54 -7.94 4.40
N SER A 69 -5.91 -7.31 5.38
CA SER A 69 -5.07 -6.15 5.14
C SER A 69 -3.68 -6.48 5.64
N VAL A 70 -2.67 -5.96 4.97
CA VAL A 70 -1.26 -6.10 5.32
C VAL A 70 -0.60 -4.73 5.24
N ILE A 71 0.47 -4.55 6.01
CA ILE A 71 1.33 -3.39 5.92
C ILE A 71 2.69 -3.88 5.50
N LEU A 72 3.17 -3.36 4.37
CA LEU A 72 4.45 -3.68 3.80
C LEU A 72 5.31 -2.42 3.86
N PRO A 73 6.37 -2.39 4.69
CA PRO A 73 7.33 -1.29 4.63
C PRO A 73 8.03 -1.33 3.27
N LEU A 74 8.08 -0.18 2.59
CA LEU A 74 8.72 -0.04 1.28
C LEU A 74 9.89 0.93 1.38
N SER A 75 10.93 0.63 0.61
CA SER A 75 12.00 1.60 0.33
C SER A 75 11.59 2.55 -0.79
N VAL A 76 12.29 3.68 -0.96
CA VAL A 76 12.00 4.66 -2.03
C VAL A 76 11.98 3.99 -3.41
N ASP A 77 12.95 3.12 -3.68
CA ASP A 77 13.06 2.34 -4.92
C ASP A 77 11.84 1.42 -5.15
N GLU A 78 11.39 0.71 -4.11
CA GLU A 78 10.20 -0.16 -4.19
C GLU A 78 8.91 0.66 -4.35
N VAL A 79 8.88 1.90 -3.86
CA VAL A 79 7.77 2.81 -4.08
C VAL A 79 7.69 3.21 -5.55
N PHE A 80 8.83 3.43 -6.22
CA PHE A 80 8.86 3.68 -7.66
C PHE A 80 8.37 2.47 -8.44
N ASP A 81 8.95 1.29 -8.19
CA ASP A 81 8.58 0.06 -8.89
C ASP A 81 7.08 -0.23 -8.73
N TRP A 82 6.55 -0.10 -7.50
CA TRP A 82 5.11 -0.22 -7.24
C TRP A 82 4.28 0.83 -8.00
N ALA A 83 4.72 2.09 -8.02
CA ALA A 83 3.99 3.16 -8.71
C ALA A 83 3.99 2.95 -10.23
N GLU A 84 5.10 2.48 -10.81
CA GLU A 84 5.20 2.13 -12.23
C GLU A 84 4.33 0.91 -12.57
N ASP A 85 4.42 -0.18 -11.79
CA ASP A 85 3.61 -1.39 -11.98
C ASP A 85 2.11 -1.07 -11.92
N ARG A 86 1.69 -0.32 -10.89
CA ARG A 86 0.29 0.08 -10.70
C ARG A 86 -0.14 1.26 -11.56
N ASN A 87 0.76 1.82 -12.39
CA ASN A 87 0.50 3.00 -13.23
C ASN A 87 -0.07 4.19 -12.42
N ILE A 88 0.45 4.40 -11.21
CA ILE A 88 0.04 5.44 -10.29
C ILE A 88 0.65 6.78 -10.73
N ASN A 89 -0.16 7.62 -11.33
CA ASN A 89 0.23 9.00 -11.68
C ASN A 89 -0.28 9.99 -10.62
N SER A 90 0.16 9.81 -9.37
CA SER A 90 -0.18 10.75 -8.29
C SER A 90 0.79 11.91 -8.29
N GLN A 91 0.29 13.14 -8.46
CA GLN A 91 1.13 14.34 -8.46
C GLN A 91 1.98 14.45 -7.19
N LYS A 92 1.40 14.12 -6.04
CA LYS A 92 2.10 14.11 -4.76
C LYS A 92 3.23 13.09 -4.68
N LEU A 93 3.07 11.94 -5.35
CA LEU A 93 4.12 10.92 -5.45
C LEU A 93 5.29 11.43 -6.29
N VAL A 94 5.00 12.06 -7.43
CA VAL A 94 6.02 12.67 -8.30
C VAL A 94 6.77 13.81 -7.59
N GLU A 95 6.08 14.66 -6.83
CA GLU A 95 6.70 15.75 -6.06
C GLU A 95 7.60 15.22 -4.93
N GLU A 96 7.17 14.21 -4.18
CA GLU A 96 8.00 13.64 -3.11
C GLU A 96 9.22 12.91 -3.66
N LEU A 97 9.06 12.28 -4.82
CA LEU A 97 10.10 11.53 -5.48
C LEU A 97 10.95 12.40 -6.42
N SER A 98 10.61 13.67 -6.63
CA SER A 98 11.36 14.56 -7.52
C SER A 98 12.78 14.81 -7.03
N ASP A 99 13.02 14.68 -5.72
CA ASP A 99 14.37 14.78 -5.12
C ASP A 99 15.24 13.55 -5.45
N TYR A 100 14.61 12.43 -5.83
CA TYR A 100 15.26 11.15 -6.15
C TYR A 100 15.22 10.79 -7.65
N LEU A 101 14.47 11.55 -8.46
CA LEU A 101 14.39 11.38 -9.91
C LEU A 101 15.53 12.17 -10.57
N ASP A 102 16.53 11.49 -11.13
CA ASP A 102 17.47 12.10 -12.07
C ASP A 102 16.73 12.43 -13.38
N GLU A 103 16.83 13.67 -13.86
CA GLU A 103 16.30 14.08 -15.17
C GLU A 103 16.92 13.19 -16.27
N ALA A 104 16.08 12.45 -17.00
CA ALA A 104 16.48 11.61 -18.14
C ALA A 104 16.75 12.43 -19.42
#